data_AF-A0A0H3A0F6-F1
#
_entry.id   AF-A0A0H3A0F6-F1
#
_cell.length_a   1.000
_cell.length_b   1.000
_cell.length_c   1.000
_cell.angle_alpha   90.00
_cell.angle_beta   90.00
_cell.angle_gamma   90.00
#
_symmetry.space_group_name_H-M   'P 1'
#
loop_
_entity.id
_entity.type
_entity.pdbx_description
1 polymer ?
#
loop_
_entity_poly.entity_id
_entity_poly.type
_entity_poly.pdbx_seq_one_letter_code
_entity_poly.pdbx_strand_id
1 'polypeptide(L)' 'MSCPILFAICENDTVAPAKATQKYAAQAPRGEIKLYDAGHFDIYVGADFERNVTDQLNFLSRHVPVS' A
#
# COMPACT_ATOMS: atom_id res chain seq x y z
N MET A 1 10.31 -11.89 7.82
CA MET A 1 10.89 -10.53 7.80
C MET A 1 10.38 -9.76 9.02
N SER A 2 11.25 -9.02 9.71
CA SER A 2 10.89 -8.23 10.90
C SER A 2 10.70 -6.74 10.64
N CYS A 3 10.93 -6.27 9.40
CA CYS A 3 10.67 -4.89 9.00
C CYS A 3 9.15 -4.67 8.84
N PRO A 4 8.57 -3.56 9.34
CA PRO A 4 7.23 -3.13 8.95
C PRO A 4 7.13 -2.95 7.43
N ILE A 5 6.01 -3.35 6.83
CA ILE A 5 5.76 -3.17 5.39
C ILE A 5 4.36 -2.60 5.20
N LEU A 6 4.23 -1.56 4.37
CA LEU A 6 2.95 -1.09 3.86
C LEU A 6 2.75 -1.65 2.45
N PHE A 7 1.63 -2.32 2.22
CA PHE A 7 1.18 -2.79 0.91
C PHE A 7 0.00 -1.93 0.44
N ALA A 8 0.26 -1.01 -0.50
CA ALA A 8 -0.81 -0.30 -1.21
C ALA A 8 -1.24 -1.13 -2.43
N ILE A 9 -2.47 -1.63 -2.42
CA ILE A 9 -2.98 -2.57 -3.43
C ILE A 9 -4.17 -1.93 -4.15
N CYS A 10 -4.05 -1.78 -5.46
CA CYS A 10 -5.10 -1.31 -6.35
C CYS A 10 -6.00 -2.49 -6.74
N GLU A 11 -7.30 -2.41 -6.42
CA GLU A 11 -8.24 -3.53 -6.60
C GLU A 11 -8.56 -3.81 -8.06
N ASN A 12 -8.50 -2.78 -8.92
CA ASN A 12 -8.75 -2.86 -10.36
C ASN A 12 -7.46 -2.94 -11.18
N ASP A 13 -6.35 -3.34 -10.55
CA ASP A 13 -5.06 -3.48 -11.21
C ASP A 13 -5.06 -4.63 -12.25
N THR A 14 -4.90 -4.25 -13.52
CA THR A 14 -4.84 -5.18 -14.67
C THR A 14 -3.42 -5.62 -15.02
N VAL A 15 -2.39 -5.04 -14.39
CA VAL A 15 -0.96 -5.33 -14.60
C VAL A 15 -0.42 -6.26 -13.51
N ALA A 16 -0.76 -5.98 -12.25
CA ALA A 16 -0.37 -6.75 -11.07
C ALA A 16 -1.63 -7.15 -10.26
N PRO A 17 -2.22 -8.33 -10.53
CA PRO A 17 -3.53 -8.70 -9.98
C PRO A 17 -3.62 -8.66 -8.44
N ALA A 18 -4.56 -7.88 -7.93
CA ALA A 18 -4.73 -7.60 -6.49
C ALA A 18 -4.82 -8.86 -5.61
N LYS A 19 -5.54 -9.89 -6.07
CA LYS A 19 -5.75 -11.13 -5.29
C LYS A 19 -4.44 -11.86 -4.99
N ALA A 20 -3.52 -11.90 -5.94
CA ALA A 20 -2.23 -12.54 -5.72
C ALA A 20 -1.41 -11.72 -4.70
N THR A 21 -1.37 -10.40 -4.86
CA THR A 21 -0.68 -9.49 -3.94
C THR A 21 -1.23 -9.60 -2.52
N GLN A 22 -2.56 -9.59 -2.33
CA GLN A 22 -3.19 -9.74 -1.01
C GLN A 22 -2.81 -11.07 -0.35
N LYS A 23 -2.80 -12.18 -1.10
CA LYS A 23 -2.44 -13.51 -0.59
C LYS A 23 -1.02 -13.54 -0.03
N TYR A 24 -0.07 -12.87 -0.68
CA TYR A 24 1.32 -12.80 -0.21
C TYR A 24 1.50 -11.75 0.89
N ALA A 25 0.86 -10.59 0.76
CA ALA A 25 0.90 -9.53 1.78
C ALA A 25 0.39 -10.01 3.14
N ALA A 26 -0.66 -10.85 3.15
CA ALA A 26 -1.20 -11.45 4.37
C ALA A 26 -0.22 -12.36 5.13
N GLN A 27 0.88 -12.79 4.49
CA GLN A 27 1.92 -13.60 5.13
C GLN A 27 2.99 -12.74 5.83
N ALA A 28 2.99 -11.42 5.63
CA ALA A 28 3.94 -10.53 6.28
C ALA A 28 3.54 -10.32 7.75
N PRO A 29 4.37 -10.72 8.73
CA PRO A 29 4.00 -10.65 10.15
C PRO A 29 3.86 -9.22 10.70
N ARG A 30 4.37 -8.23 9.96
CA ARG A 30 4.25 -6.79 10.26
C ARG A 30 3.76 -6.02 9.03
N GLY A 31 2.93 -6.66 8.21
CA GLY A 31 2.33 -6.05 7.03
C GLY A 31 1.07 -5.26 7.39
N GLU A 32 0.96 -4.06 6.83
CA GLU A 32 -0.29 -3.30 6.75
C GLU A 32 -0.77 -3.28 5.30
N ILE A 33 -2.03 -3.60 5.06
CA ILE A 33 -2.62 -3.61 3.72
C ILE A 33 -3.58 -2.42 3.60
N LYS A 34 -3.42 -1.63 2.54
CA LYS A 34 -4.34 -0.58 2.12
C LYS A 34 -4.89 -0.90 0.74
N LEU A 35 -6.22 -0.95 0.64
CA LEU A 35 -6.92 -1.20 -0.62
C LEU A 35 -7.41 0.12 -1.24
N TYR A 36 -7.25 0.22 -2.55
CA TYR A 36 -7.66 1.36 -3.36
C TYR A 36 -8.57 0.86 -4.48
N ASP A 37 -9.74 1.48 -4.62
CA ASP A 37 -10.63 1.27 -5.77
C ASP A 37 -10.08 2.02 -6.99
N ALA A 38 -8.94 1.56 -7.47
CA ALA A 38 -8.07 2.23 -8.43
C ALA A 38 -7.43 1.20 -9.38
N GLY A 39 -7.06 1.63 -10.58
CA GLY A 39 -6.22 0.87 -11.51
C GLY A 39 -4.73 1.05 -11.21
N HIS A 40 -3.89 0.31 -11.94
CA HIS A 40 -2.43 0.26 -11.69
C HIS A 40 -1.75 1.64 -11.63
N PHE A 41 -2.18 2.56 -12.49
CA PHE A 41 -1.57 3.88 -12.62
C PHE A 41 -2.34 5.00 -11.90
N ASP A 42 -3.59 4.76 -11.52
CA ASP A 42 -4.45 5.78 -10.92
C ASP A 42 -3.90 6.24 -9.56
N ILE A 43 -3.25 5.33 -8.82
CA ILE A 43 -2.63 5.61 -7.52
C ILE A 43 -1.45 6.60 -7.56
N TYR A 44 -1.00 6.98 -8.76
CA TYR A 44 0.07 7.96 -8.97
C TYR A 44 -0.44 9.34 -9.40
N VAL A 45 -1.76 9.52 -9.56
CA VAL A 45 -2.37 10.81 -9.94
C VAL A 45 -3.63 11.13 -9.13
N GLY A 46 -4.04 12.40 -9.13
CA GLY A 46 -5.34 12.82 -8.60
C GLY A 46 -5.59 12.46 -7.13
N ALA A 47 -6.84 12.14 -6.81
CA ALA A 47 -7.27 11.86 -5.43
C ALA A 47 -6.64 10.58 -4.86
N ASP A 48 -6.42 9.55 -5.68
CA ASP A 48 -5.79 8.31 -5.23
C ASP A 48 -4.31 8.51 -4.89
N PHE A 49 -3.61 9.40 -5.61
CA PHE A 49 -2.25 9.82 -5.24
C PHE A 49 -2.21 10.50 -3.87
N GLU A 50 -3.05 11.50 -3.64
CA GLU A 50 -3.08 12.23 -2.37
C GLU A 50 -3.38 11.29 -1.20
N ARG A 51 -4.33 10.36 -1.39
CA ARG A 51 -4.63 9.32 -0.41
C ARG A 51 -3.43 8.40 -0.17
N ASN A 52 -2.78 7.94 -1.24
CA ASN A 52 -1.63 7.04 -1.17
C ASN A 52 -0.43 7.67 -0.46
N VAL A 53 -0.07 8.90 -0.80
CA VAL A 53 1.01 9.63 -0.14
C VAL A 53 0.68 9.87 1.33
N THR A 54 -0.56 10.23 1.66
CA THR A 54 -1.00 10.41 3.05
C THR A 54 -0.85 9.11 3.85
N ASP A 55 -1.28 7.97 3.31
CA ASP A 55 -1.14 6.67 3.95
C ASP A 55 0.33 6.26 4.12
N GLN A 56 1.19 6.52 3.12
CA GLN A 56 2.64 6.27 3.21
C GLN A 56 3.29 7.12 4.31
N LEU A 57 2.99 8.42 4.37
CA LEU A 57 3.52 9.32 5.40
C LEU A 57 3.06 8.92 6.80
N ASN A 58 1.79 8.54 6.97
CA ASN A 58 1.25 8.04 8.23
C ASN A 58 1.87 6.70 8.67
N PHE A 59 2.25 5.85 7.72
CA PHE A 59 2.98 4.63 8.01
C PHE A 59 4.43 4.94 8.44
N LEU A 60 5.12 5.79 7.69
CA LEU A 60 6.49 6.19 8.00
C LEU A 60 6.60 6.90 9.33
N SER A 61 5.68 7.81 9.67
CA SER A 61 5.72 8.53 10.96
C SER A 61 5.63 7.60 12.17
N ARG A 62 4.94 6.46 12.04
CA ARG A 62 4.81 5.44 13.11
C ARG A 62 6.00 4.48 13.20
N HIS A 63 6.73 4.27 12.11
CA HIS A 63 7.75 3.22 12.01
C HIS A 63 9.18 3.72 11.80
N VAL A 64 9.34 4.97 11.34
CA VAL A 64 10.62 5.61 11.04
C VAL A 64 10.59 7.08 11.53
N PRO A 65 10.52 7.30 12.85
CA PRO A 65 10.48 8.66 13.40
C PRO A 65 11.78 9.40 13.09
N VAL A 66 11.65 10.61 12.53
CA VAL A 66 12.77 11.55 12.41
C VAL A 66 13.07 12.09 13.80
N SER A 67 14.33 11.98 14.19
CA SER A 67 14.87 12.34 15.51
C SER A 67 14.64 13.80 15.87
#